data_AF-A0A933PAC1-F1
#
_entry.id   AF-A0A933PAC1-F1
#
_cell.length_a   1.000
_cell.length_b   1.000
_cell.length_c   1.000
_cell.angle_alpha   90.00
_cell.angle_beta   90.00
_cell.angle_gamma   90.00
#
_symmetry.space_group_name_H-M   'P 1'
#
loop_
_entity.id
_entity.type
_entity.pdbx_description
1 polymer ?
#
loop_
_entity_poly.entity_id
_entity_poly.type
_entity_poly.pdbx_seq_one_letter_code
_entity_poly.pdbx_strand_id
1 'polypeptide(L)'
;MTGPLSPALRKGLAYGWLSTRRRAGQLVLPVVTTATGAFLLVQVLTLTDSVRRQSAALGDTEQLVRATTLIAVVVLLVGVVEVAVSTTRTVVHRTREIGVLGATGVPRGPVVGALLVEPLVAAVAGAAIGGVVAVVGTGAANLAGLVSADVRPGPALAALALAVGTSAVAALVTSAGPAYRAASRPPALSLTSGG
;
A
#
# COMPACT_ATOMS: atom_id res chain seq x y z
N MET A 1 -16.71 12.66 -20.49
CA MET A 1 -17.10 13.87 -19.75
C MET A 1 -16.21 13.99 -18.51
N THR A 2 -15.06 14.64 -18.60
CA THR A 2 -14.17 14.90 -17.46
C THR A 2 -13.94 16.41 -17.40
N GLY A 3 -14.68 17.09 -16.52
CA GLY A 3 -14.50 18.52 -16.29
C GLY A 3 -13.09 18.83 -15.75
N PRO A 4 -12.55 20.03 -16.00
CA PRO A 4 -11.23 20.40 -15.52
C PRO A 4 -11.20 20.36 -13.99
N LEU A 5 -10.17 19.70 -13.44
CA LEU A 5 -9.97 19.57 -12.00
C LEU A 5 -9.89 20.96 -11.35
N SER A 6 -10.55 21.13 -10.20
CA SER A 6 -10.61 22.42 -9.51
C SER A 6 -9.19 22.93 -9.17
N PRO A 7 -8.96 24.25 -9.19
CA PRO A 7 -7.64 24.85 -8.94
C PRO A 7 -7.08 24.52 -7.55
N ALA A 8 -7.94 24.17 -6.59
CA ALA A 8 -7.55 23.67 -5.27
C ALA A 8 -6.95 22.24 -5.35
N LEU A 9 -7.56 21.34 -6.13
CA LEU A 9 -7.09 19.97 -6.31
C LEU A 9 -5.72 19.93 -7.02
N ARG A 10 -5.52 20.81 -8.02
CA ARG A 10 -4.24 20.92 -8.74
C ARG A 10 -3.10 21.39 -7.84
N LYS A 11 -3.37 22.36 -6.96
CA LYS A 11 -2.38 22.84 -5.97
C LYS A 11 -2.10 21.80 -4.89
N GLY A 12 -3.12 21.07 -4.43
CA GLY A 12 -2.96 19.95 -3.49
C GLY A 12 -2.08 18.83 -4.03
N LEU A 13 -2.30 18.41 -5.27
CA LEU A 13 -1.47 17.40 -5.94
C LEU A 13 -0.04 17.89 -6.20
N ALA A 14 0.14 19.16 -6.59
CA ALA A 14 1.48 19.74 -6.79
C ALA A 14 2.28 19.84 -5.48
N TYR A 15 1.63 20.21 -4.36
CA TYR A 15 2.26 20.21 -3.04
C TYR A 15 2.59 18.78 -2.57
N GLY A 16 1.69 17.81 -2.82
CA GLY A 16 1.94 16.40 -2.55
C GLY A 16 3.16 15.85 -3.30
N TRP A 17 3.36 16.24 -4.57
CA TRP A 17 4.52 15.84 -5.36
C TRP A 17 5.84 16.39 -4.81
N LEU A 18 5.87 17.67 -4.42
CA LEU A 18 7.06 18.31 -3.85
C LEU A 18 7.45 17.76 -2.47
N SER A 19 6.49 17.41 -1.61
CA SER A 19 6.78 16.74 -0.33
C SER A 19 7.26 15.31 -0.51
N THR A 20 6.76 14.60 -1.53
CA THR A 20 7.19 13.24 -1.86
C THR A 20 8.64 13.22 -2.32
N ARG A 21 9.12 14.22 -3.07
CA ARG A 21 10.49 14.23 -3.62
C ARG A 21 11.60 14.35 -2.58
N ARG A 22 11.39 15.09 -1.47
CA ARG A 22 12.39 15.20 -0.38
C ARG A 22 12.36 14.02 0.59
N ARG A 23 11.23 13.30 0.67
CA ARG A 23 11.02 12.13 1.55
C ARG A 23 10.98 10.80 0.79
N ALA A 24 11.23 10.82 -0.53
CA ALA A 24 11.11 9.66 -1.40
C ALA A 24 11.90 8.47 -0.85
N GLY A 25 13.13 8.72 -0.38
CA GLY A 25 13.99 7.69 0.23
C GLY A 25 13.35 6.93 1.40
N GLN A 26 12.52 7.58 2.23
CA GLN A 26 11.87 6.96 3.39
C GLN A 26 10.61 6.18 3.00
N LEU A 27 9.97 6.54 1.89
CA LEU A 27 8.79 5.84 1.38
C LEU A 27 9.14 4.70 0.42
N VAL A 28 10.36 4.66 -0.14
CA VAL A 28 10.78 3.58 -1.04
C VAL A 28 10.61 2.21 -0.39
N LEU A 29 11.09 2.04 0.85
CA LEU A 29 11.07 0.72 1.49
C LEU A 29 9.65 0.16 1.64
N PRO A 30 8.69 0.86 2.30
CA PRO A 30 7.31 0.36 2.41
C PRO A 30 6.61 0.23 1.04
N VAL A 31 6.92 1.08 0.06
CA VAL A 31 6.38 0.95 -1.30
C VAL A 31 6.88 -0.34 -1.96
N VAL A 32 8.18 -0.62 -1.87
CA VAL A 32 8.81 -1.81 -2.49
C VAL A 32 8.29 -3.08 -1.84
N THR A 33 8.20 -3.16 -0.51
CA THR A 33 7.74 -4.38 0.16
C THR A 33 6.25 -4.61 -0.03
N THR A 34 5.44 -3.55 -0.04
CA THR A 34 4.02 -3.65 -0.43
C THR A 34 3.89 -4.08 -1.90
N ALA A 35 4.73 -3.56 -2.79
CA ALA A 35 4.74 -3.96 -4.19
C ALA A 35 5.08 -5.44 -4.37
N THR A 36 6.06 -5.96 -3.64
CA THR A 36 6.40 -7.40 -3.66
C THR A 36 5.22 -8.26 -3.21
N GLY A 37 4.56 -7.90 -2.10
CA GLY A 37 3.39 -8.63 -1.61
C GLY A 37 2.21 -8.59 -2.57
N ALA A 38 1.89 -7.41 -3.11
CA ALA A 38 0.80 -7.26 -4.08
C ALA A 38 1.09 -7.96 -5.41
N PHE A 39 2.34 -7.92 -5.88
CA PHE A 39 2.78 -8.68 -7.05
C PHE A 39 2.50 -10.18 -6.87
N LEU A 40 2.94 -10.76 -5.75
CA LEU A 40 2.71 -12.18 -5.47
C LEU A 40 1.22 -12.51 -5.35
N LEU A 41 0.43 -11.66 -4.69
CA LEU A 41 -1.00 -11.87 -4.55
C LEU A 41 -1.71 -11.88 -5.91
N VAL A 42 -1.43 -10.89 -6.77
CA VAL A 42 -2.03 -10.80 -8.11
C VAL A 42 -1.64 -12.00 -8.97
N GLN A 43 -0.37 -12.43 -8.91
CA GLN A 43 0.08 -13.64 -9.60
C GLN A 43 -0.70 -14.87 -9.13
N VAL A 44 -0.79 -15.08 -7.82
CA VAL A 44 -1.48 -16.26 -7.28
C VAL A 44 -2.96 -16.28 -7.64
N LEU A 45 -3.67 -15.15 -7.49
CA LEU A 45 -5.09 -15.09 -7.80
C LEU A 45 -5.36 -15.34 -9.29
N THR A 46 -4.55 -14.73 -10.16
CA THR A 46 -4.69 -14.88 -11.62
C THR A 46 -4.36 -16.30 -12.10
N LEU A 47 -3.30 -16.90 -11.57
CA LEU A 47 -2.88 -18.25 -11.93
C LEU A 47 -3.81 -19.31 -11.34
N THR A 48 -4.29 -19.11 -10.11
CA THR A 48 -5.26 -20.04 -9.49
C THR A 48 -6.57 -20.08 -10.26
N ASP A 49 -7.05 -18.94 -10.76
CA ASP A 49 -8.23 -18.89 -11.62
C ASP A 49 -8.02 -19.64 -12.94
N SER A 50 -6.80 -19.62 -13.48
CA SER A 50 -6.44 -20.37 -14.69
C SER A 50 -6.40 -21.88 -14.42
N VAL A 51 -5.74 -22.27 -13.32
CA VAL A 51 -5.60 -23.65 -12.86
C VAL A 51 -6.97 -24.25 -12.51
N ARG A 52 -7.81 -23.57 -11.71
CA ARG A 52 -9.14 -24.08 -11.33
C ARG A 52 -10.03 -24.43 -12.53
N ARG A 53 -9.86 -23.76 -13.67
CA ARG A 53 -10.61 -24.04 -14.90
C ARG A 53 -10.04 -25.23 -15.69
N GLN A 54 -8.74 -25.45 -15.65
CA GLN A 54 -8.09 -26.62 -16.29
C GLN A 54 -8.15 -27.88 -15.41
N SER A 55 -8.05 -27.73 -14.09
CA SER A 55 -7.87 -28.79 -13.11
C SER A 55 -9.15 -29.46 -12.62
N ALA A 56 -10.32 -29.19 -13.23
CA ALA A 56 -11.53 -29.97 -12.95
C ALA A 56 -11.33 -31.49 -13.19
N ALA A 57 -10.22 -31.90 -13.82
CA ALA A 57 -9.81 -33.28 -14.07
C ALA A 57 -8.57 -33.79 -13.28
N LEU A 58 -7.89 -32.99 -12.44
CA LEU A 58 -6.59 -33.37 -11.84
C LEU A 58 -6.57 -33.12 -10.32
N GLY A 59 -6.66 -34.20 -9.54
CA GLY A 59 -6.94 -34.20 -8.10
C GLY A 59 -5.83 -33.74 -7.14
N ASP A 60 -4.67 -33.25 -7.60
CA ASP A 60 -3.51 -32.93 -6.73
C ASP A 60 -3.08 -31.45 -6.72
N THR A 61 -3.75 -30.55 -7.44
CA THR A 61 -3.30 -29.15 -7.56
C THR A 61 -3.71 -28.25 -6.39
N GLU A 62 -4.65 -28.69 -5.55
CA GLU A 62 -5.23 -27.86 -4.49
C GLU A 62 -4.23 -27.50 -3.38
N GLN A 63 -3.37 -28.45 -2.98
CA GLN A 63 -2.40 -28.23 -1.90
C GLN A 63 -1.34 -27.20 -2.28
N LEU A 64 -0.87 -27.23 -3.53
CA LEU A 64 0.07 -26.24 -4.07
C LEU A 64 -0.55 -24.84 -4.10
N VAL A 65 -1.77 -24.71 -4.64
CA VAL A 65 -2.52 -23.44 -4.67
C VAL A 65 -2.68 -22.87 -3.26
N ARG A 66 -3.05 -23.70 -2.29
CA ARG A 66 -3.22 -23.28 -0.89
C ARG A 66 -1.92 -22.77 -0.29
N ALA A 67 -0.82 -23.49 -0.52
CA ALA A 67 0.51 -23.10 -0.02
C ALA A 67 0.96 -21.76 -0.63
N THR A 68 0.85 -21.58 -1.95
CA THR A 68 1.27 -20.33 -2.60
C THR A 68 0.39 -19.14 -2.21
N THR A 69 -0.91 -19.36 -2.00
CA THR A 69 -1.83 -18.33 -1.50
C THR A 69 -1.45 -17.87 -0.10
N LEU A 70 -1.13 -18.81 0.81
CA LEU A 70 -0.67 -18.48 2.15
C LEU A 70 0.63 -17.66 2.12
N ILE A 71 1.59 -18.05 1.27
CA ILE A 71 2.84 -17.29 1.10
C ILE A 71 2.55 -15.88 0.62
N ALA A 72 1.70 -15.70 -0.40
CA ALA A 72 1.35 -14.39 -0.92
C ALA A 72 0.68 -13.49 0.14
N VAL A 73 -0.25 -14.06 0.92
CA VAL A 73 -0.90 -13.34 2.03
C VAL A 73 0.12 -12.94 3.11
N VAL A 74 1.02 -13.85 3.50
CA VAL A 74 2.06 -13.54 4.50
C VAL A 74 2.99 -12.44 4.02
N VAL A 75 3.48 -12.49 2.77
CA VAL A 75 4.36 -11.45 2.22
C VAL A 75 3.64 -10.10 2.13
N LEU A 76 2.35 -10.10 1.78
CA LEU A 76 1.53 -8.89 1.82
C LEU A 76 1.44 -8.31 3.23
N LEU A 77 1.21 -9.15 4.24
CA LEU A 77 1.16 -8.72 5.65
C LEU A 77 2.49 -8.14 6.13
N VAL A 78 3.63 -8.66 5.67
CA VAL A 78 4.95 -8.08 5.97
C VAL A 78 5.02 -6.64 5.46
N GLY A 79 4.60 -6.37 4.23
CA GLY A 79 4.55 -5.00 3.68
C GLY A 79 3.66 -4.07 4.50
N VAL A 80 2.51 -4.56 4.95
CA VAL A 80 1.58 -3.80 5.82
C VAL A 80 2.22 -3.45 7.17
N VAL A 81 2.94 -4.39 7.77
CA VAL A 81 3.66 -4.15 9.04
C VAL A 81 4.76 -3.11 8.84
N GLU A 82 5.50 -3.20 7.74
CA GLU A 82 6.52 -2.19 7.43
C GLU A 82 5.95 -0.78 7.24
N VAL A 83 4.76 -0.65 6.66
CA VAL A 83 4.05 0.64 6.56
C VAL A 83 3.78 1.22 7.95
N ALA A 84 3.36 0.41 8.92
CA ALA A 84 3.12 0.85 10.30
C ALA A 84 4.43 1.27 11.01
N VAL A 85 5.51 0.49 10.81
CA VAL A 85 6.84 0.80 11.33
C VAL A 85 7.35 2.13 10.73
N SER A 86 7.19 2.32 9.42
CA SER A 86 7.55 3.56 8.73
C SER A 86 6.75 4.75 9.28
N THR A 87 5.44 4.59 9.44
CA THR A 87 4.57 5.62 10.05
C THR A 87 5.07 6.01 11.44
N THR A 88 5.48 5.02 12.24
CA THR A 88 6.02 5.24 13.59
C THR A 88 7.33 6.03 13.55
N ARG A 89 8.23 5.76 12.60
CA ARG A 89 9.45 6.55 12.40
C ARG A 89 9.13 7.98 11.96
N THR A 90 8.19 8.14 11.03
CA THR A 90 7.77 9.45 10.53
C THR A 90 7.20 10.33 11.64
N VAL A 91 6.36 9.79 12.53
CA VAL A 91 5.80 10.59 13.63
C VAL A 91 6.87 11.02 14.63
N VAL A 92 7.91 10.21 14.85
CA VAL A 92 9.03 10.57 15.72
C VAL A 92 9.77 11.79 15.16
N HIS A 93 10.07 11.79 13.86
CA HIS A 93 10.73 12.93 13.20
C HIS A 93 9.86 14.20 13.12
N ARG A 94 8.52 14.06 13.22
CA ARG A 94 7.58 15.19 13.17
C ARG A 94 7.04 15.60 14.54
N THR A 95 7.64 15.13 15.63
CA THR A 95 7.15 15.39 17.00
C THR A 95 6.99 16.89 17.29
N ARG A 96 7.94 17.73 16.88
CA ARG A 96 7.89 19.20 17.08
C ARG A 96 6.76 19.86 16.28
N GLU A 97 6.58 19.46 15.02
CA GLU A 97 5.52 19.98 14.15
C GLU A 97 4.14 19.64 14.73
N ILE A 98 3.95 18.39 15.16
CA ILE A 98 2.72 17.91 15.81
C ILE A 98 2.48 18.66 17.13
N GLY A 99 3.54 18.94 17.89
CA GLY A 99 3.52 19.72 19.12
C GLY A 99 3.03 21.16 18.93
N VAL A 100 3.53 21.84 17.88
CA VAL A 100 3.10 23.20 17.53
C VAL A 100 1.63 23.22 17.09
N LEU A 101 1.19 22.24 16.29
CA LEU A 101 -0.22 22.09 15.92
C LEU A 101 -1.11 21.84 17.15
N GLY A 102 -0.66 21.03 18.10
CA GLY A 102 -1.35 20.81 19.37
C GLY A 102 -1.43 22.07 20.23
N ALA A 103 -0.36 22.88 20.28
CA ALA A 103 -0.31 24.13 21.06
C ALA A 103 -1.21 25.24 20.49
N THR A 104 -1.47 25.20 19.18
CA THR A 104 -2.37 26.14 18.49
C THR A 104 -3.85 25.72 18.56
N GLY A 105 -4.15 24.59 19.23
CA GLY A 105 -5.53 24.14 19.46
C GLY A 105 -6.15 23.32 18.32
N VAL A 106 -5.34 22.83 17.37
CA VAL A 106 -5.86 21.97 16.29
C VAL A 106 -6.40 20.66 16.87
N PRO A 107 -7.64 20.25 16.52
CA PRO A 107 -8.20 18.99 17.02
C PRO A 107 -7.42 17.77 16.49
N ARG A 108 -7.45 16.67 17.24
CA ARG A 108 -6.66 15.46 16.92
C ARG A 108 -7.06 14.80 15.60
N GLY A 109 -8.33 14.87 15.21
CA GLY A 109 -8.86 14.22 14.00
C GLY A 109 -8.14 14.63 12.71
N PRO A 110 -8.08 15.93 12.37
CA PRO A 110 -7.31 16.41 11.23
C PRO A 110 -5.83 16.03 11.24
N VAL A 111 -5.19 16.01 12.42
CA VAL A 111 -3.78 15.60 12.56
C VAL A 111 -3.62 14.12 12.25
N VAL A 112 -4.50 13.26 12.79
CA VAL A 112 -4.51 11.82 12.48
C VAL A 112 -4.75 11.60 10.99
N GLY A 113 -5.72 12.29 10.39
CA GLY A 113 -5.99 12.23 8.94
C GLY A 113 -4.75 12.57 8.11
N ALA A 114 -4.07 13.66 8.44
CA ALA A 114 -2.83 14.06 7.76
C ALA A 114 -1.70 13.02 7.89
N LEU A 115 -1.60 12.36 9.05
CA LEU A 115 -0.62 11.29 9.29
C LEU A 115 -0.96 9.98 8.56
N LEU A 116 -2.24 9.73 8.26
CA LEU A 116 -2.69 8.52 7.54
C LEU A 116 -2.57 8.64 6.01
N VAL A 117 -2.47 9.84 5.46
CA VAL A 117 -2.30 10.03 4.01
C VAL A 117 -1.01 9.37 3.50
N GLU A 118 0.09 9.52 4.23
CA GLU A 118 1.40 9.00 3.84
C GLU A 118 1.45 7.46 3.75
N PRO A 119 1.04 6.69 4.78
CA PRO A 119 0.96 5.23 4.67
C PRO A 119 -0.06 4.76 3.63
N LEU A 120 -1.20 5.45 3.49
CA LEU A 120 -2.20 5.12 2.48
C LEU A 120 -1.63 5.27 1.07
N VAL A 121 -0.96 6.38 0.78
CA VAL A 121 -0.33 6.63 -0.53
C VAL A 121 0.76 5.60 -0.80
N ALA A 122 1.61 5.30 0.18
CA ALA A 122 2.65 4.29 0.03
C ALA A 122 2.08 2.90 -0.29
N ALA A 123 1.04 2.48 0.44
CA ALA A 123 0.41 1.19 0.25
C ALA A 123 -0.31 1.07 -1.10
N VAL A 124 -1.07 2.10 -1.49
CA VAL A 124 -1.77 2.12 -2.79
C VAL A 124 -0.78 2.17 -3.94
N ALA A 125 0.27 2.99 -3.86
CA ALA A 125 1.29 3.08 -4.89
C ALA A 125 2.05 1.76 -5.04
N GLY A 126 2.51 1.17 -3.93
CA GLY A 126 3.17 -0.13 -3.94
C GLY A 126 2.27 -1.21 -4.54
N ALA A 127 1.04 -1.32 -4.07
CA ALA A 127 0.10 -2.33 -4.56
C ALA A 127 -0.24 -2.17 -6.04
N ALA A 128 -0.45 -0.93 -6.51
CA ALA A 128 -0.70 -0.64 -7.91
C ALA A 128 0.51 -0.99 -8.79
N ILE A 129 1.72 -0.59 -8.38
CA ILE A 129 2.95 -0.91 -9.12
C ILE A 129 3.16 -2.42 -9.19
N GLY A 130 3.13 -3.10 -8.03
CA GLY A 130 3.32 -4.55 -7.95
C GLY A 130 2.28 -5.32 -8.76
N GLY A 131 1.01 -4.94 -8.66
CA GLY A 131 -0.06 -5.59 -9.40
C GLY A 131 0.00 -5.34 -10.91
N VAL A 132 0.34 -4.13 -11.36
CA VAL A 132 0.54 -3.84 -12.79
C VAL A 132 1.72 -4.63 -13.34
N VAL A 133 2.83 -4.69 -12.61
CA VAL A 133 4.01 -5.48 -12.99
C VAL A 133 3.65 -6.97 -13.08
N ALA A 134 2.81 -7.50 -12.19
CA ALA A 134 2.33 -8.88 -12.24
C ALA A 134 1.53 -9.16 -13.53
N VAL A 135 0.53 -8.31 -13.83
CA VAL A 135 -0.34 -8.50 -15.01
C VAL A 135 0.45 -8.34 -16.31
N VAL A 136 1.21 -7.25 -16.45
CA VAL A 136 2.01 -6.96 -17.65
C VAL A 136 3.13 -7.99 -17.81
N GLY A 137 3.82 -8.34 -16.72
CA GLY A 137 4.89 -9.33 -16.74
C GLY A 137 4.41 -10.71 -17.17
N THR A 138 3.25 -11.15 -16.67
CA THR A 138 2.68 -12.44 -17.07
C THR A 138 2.17 -12.41 -18.50
N GLY A 139 1.53 -11.31 -18.93
CA GLY A 139 1.12 -11.12 -20.32
C GLY A 139 2.31 -11.17 -21.29
N ALA A 140 3.41 -10.49 -20.97
CA ALA A 140 4.63 -10.50 -21.75
C ALA A 140 5.29 -11.90 -21.78
N ALA A 141 5.35 -12.60 -20.64
CA ALA A 141 5.88 -13.95 -20.56
C ALA A 141 5.05 -14.96 -21.38
N ASN A 142 3.73 -14.79 -21.42
CA ASN A 142 2.84 -15.61 -22.24
C ASN A 142 3.05 -15.37 -23.74
N LEU A 143 3.15 -14.09 -24.16
CA LEU A 143 3.47 -13.73 -25.55
C LEU A 143 4.85 -14.25 -26.00
N ALA A 144 5.80 -14.34 -25.08
CA ALA A 144 7.13 -14.90 -25.33
C ALA A 144 7.16 -16.44 -25.32
N GLY A 145 6.04 -17.11 -25.05
CA GLY A 145 5.97 -18.58 -24.96
C GLY A 145 6.67 -19.17 -23.72
N LEU A 146 7.02 -18.36 -22.73
CA LEU A 146 7.70 -18.79 -21.50
C LEU A 146 6.74 -19.40 -20.47
N VAL A 147 5.46 -19.04 -20.54
CA VAL A 147 4.42 -19.50 -19.62
C VAL A 147 3.12 -19.71 -20.41
N SER A 148 2.41 -20.80 -20.13
CA SER A 148 1.08 -21.07 -20.70
C SER A 148 -0.02 -20.67 -19.70
N ALA A 149 -0.22 -19.37 -19.49
CA ALA A 149 -1.22 -18.85 -18.55
C ALA A 149 -2.36 -18.14 -19.29
N ASP A 150 -3.61 -18.55 -19.07
CA ASP A 150 -4.79 -17.88 -19.64
C ASP A 150 -5.13 -16.61 -18.83
N VAL A 151 -4.30 -15.57 -19.00
CA VAL A 151 -4.48 -14.28 -18.33
C VAL A 151 -5.56 -13.48 -19.05
N ARG A 152 -6.80 -13.61 -18.58
CA ARG A 152 -7.91 -12.78 -19.05
C ARG A 152 -7.94 -11.45 -18.32
N PRO A 153 -8.31 -10.34 -19.00
CA PRO A 153 -8.31 -9.00 -18.39
C PRO A 153 -9.27 -8.87 -17.21
N GLY A 154 -10.42 -9.55 -17.23
CA GLY A 154 -11.41 -9.52 -16.13
C GLY A 154 -10.86 -9.97 -14.77
N PRO A 155 -10.41 -11.24 -14.62
CA PRO A 155 -9.86 -11.73 -13.35
C PRO A 155 -8.57 -11.01 -12.95
N ALA A 156 -7.73 -10.59 -13.91
CA ALA A 156 -6.54 -9.81 -13.62
C ALA A 156 -6.87 -8.44 -12.99
N LEU A 157 -7.90 -7.75 -13.50
CA LEU A 157 -8.39 -6.50 -12.91
C LEU A 157 -9.02 -6.71 -11.54
N ALA A 158 -9.75 -7.82 -11.35
CA ALA A 158 -10.31 -8.17 -10.05
C ALA A 158 -9.21 -8.44 -9.00
N ALA A 159 -8.17 -9.20 -9.37
CA ALA A 159 -7.02 -9.46 -8.51
C ALA A 159 -6.26 -8.17 -8.16
N LEU A 160 -6.06 -7.28 -9.15
CA LEU A 160 -5.45 -5.96 -8.91
C LEU A 160 -6.29 -5.11 -7.95
N ALA A 161 -7.60 -5.03 -8.17
CA ALA A 161 -8.51 -4.27 -7.32
C ALA A 161 -8.52 -4.81 -5.89
N LEU A 162 -8.52 -6.14 -5.72
CA LEU A 162 -8.40 -6.79 -4.42
C LEU A 162 -7.07 -6.44 -3.75
N ALA A 163 -5.94 -6.58 -4.44
CA ALA A 163 -4.61 -6.28 -3.90
C ALA A 163 -4.47 -4.83 -3.43
N VAL A 164 -4.98 -3.87 -4.22
CA VAL A 164 -4.99 -2.45 -3.87
C VAL A 164 -5.93 -2.19 -2.68
N GLY A 165 -7.14 -2.74 -2.72
CA GLY A 165 -8.14 -2.58 -1.66
C GLY A 165 -7.65 -3.15 -0.32
N THR A 166 -7.12 -4.38 -0.32
CA THR A 166 -6.59 -5.00 0.90
C THR A 166 -5.38 -4.26 1.44
N SER A 167 -4.47 -3.80 0.57
CA SER A 167 -3.30 -3.02 0.99
C SER A 167 -3.70 -1.68 1.61
N ALA A 168 -4.67 -0.98 1.02
CA ALA A 168 -5.17 0.29 1.53
C ALA A 168 -5.85 0.12 2.90
N VAL A 169 -6.75 -0.84 3.03
CA VAL A 169 -7.43 -1.14 4.30
C VAL A 169 -6.42 -1.53 5.38
N ALA A 170 -5.50 -2.43 5.05
CA ALA A 170 -4.51 -2.92 5.99
C ALA A 170 -3.57 -1.80 6.46
N ALA A 171 -3.10 -0.93 5.56
CA ALA A 171 -2.29 0.24 5.92
C ALA A 171 -3.02 1.21 6.84
N LEU A 172 -4.31 1.48 6.59
CA LEU A 172 -5.11 2.34 7.47
C LEU A 172 -5.26 1.72 8.86
N VAL A 173 -5.57 0.42 8.93
CA VAL A 173 -5.76 -0.29 10.20
C VAL A 173 -4.47 -0.31 11.01
N THR A 174 -3.33 -0.63 10.40
CA THR A 174 -2.07 -0.76 11.13
C THR A 174 -1.44 0.58 11.49
N SER A 175 -1.65 1.63 10.69
CA SER A 175 -1.15 2.98 10.97
C SER A 175 -2.07 3.84 11.84
N ALA A 176 -3.34 3.46 12.03
CA ALA A 176 -4.29 4.22 12.87
C ALA A 176 -3.82 4.35 14.32
N GLY A 177 -3.35 3.25 14.92
CA GLY A 177 -2.82 3.23 16.29
C GLY A 177 -1.66 4.22 16.51
N PRO A 178 -0.53 4.12 15.78
CA PRO A 178 0.59 5.04 15.94
C PRO A 178 0.22 6.49 15.58
N ALA A 179 -0.61 6.73 14.56
CA ALA A 179 -1.06 8.07 14.21
C ALA A 179 -1.89 8.72 15.33
N TYR A 180 -2.82 7.97 15.92
CA TYR A 180 -3.64 8.44 17.03
C TYR A 180 -2.79 8.74 18.28
N ARG A 181 -1.85 7.84 18.60
CA ARG A 181 -0.93 8.03 19.73
C ARG A 181 -0.07 9.27 19.54
N ALA A 182 0.44 9.51 18.33
CA ALA A 182 1.24 10.70 18.03
C ALA A 182 0.43 12.00 18.18
N ALA A 183 -0.80 12.05 17.65
CA ALA A 183 -1.69 13.20 17.76
C ALA A 183 -2.18 13.47 19.19
N SER A 184 -2.07 12.49 20.09
CA SER A 184 -2.53 12.60 21.49
C SER A 184 -1.42 13.02 22.47
N ARG A 185 -0.17 13.18 22.02
CA ARG A 185 0.94 13.55 22.90
C ARG A 185 0.81 15.01 23.39
N PRO A 186 1.05 15.30 24.68
CA PRO A 186 0.99 16.65 25.22
C PRO A 186 2.00 17.60 24.54
N PRO A 187 1.60 18.82 24.15
CA PRO A 187 2.48 19.78 23.46
C PRO A 187 3.75 20.10 24.26
N ALA A 188 3.64 20.23 25.59
CA ALA A 188 4.76 20.58 26.46
C ALA A 188 5.92 19.56 26.42
N LEU A 189 5.61 18.26 26.33
CA LEU A 189 6.62 17.19 26.22
C LEU A 189 7.29 17.15 24.84
N SER A 190 6.55 17.50 23.78
CA SER A 190 7.06 17.48 22.41
C SER A 190 8.03 18.62 22.06
N LEU A 191 8.03 19.70 22.86
CA LEU A 191 8.91 20.85 22.69
C LEU A 191 10.22 20.73 23.48
N THR A 192 10.28 19.85 24.48
CA THR A 192 11.46 19.64 25.34
C THR A 192 12.25 18.38 24.99
N SER A 193 11.66 17.41 24.28
CA SER A 193 12.28 16.11 23.94
C SER A 193 13.13 16.10 22.66
N GLY A 194 13.59 17.27 22.18
CA GLY A 194 14.27 17.43 20.90
C GLY A 194 15.75 17.84 21.00
N GLY A 195 16.48 17.24 21.96
CA GLY A 195 17.95 17.34 22.08
C GLY A 195 18.63 16.15 21.43
#